data_AF-A0A506QSQ8-F1
#
_entry.id   AF-A0A506QSQ8-F1
#
_cell.length_a   1.000
_cell.length_b   1.000
_cell.length_c   1.000
_cell.angle_alpha   90.00
_cell.angle_beta   90.00
_cell.angle_gamma   90.00
#
_symmetry.space_group_name_H-M   'P 1'
#
loop_
_entity.id
_entity.type
_entity.pdbx_description
1 polymer ?
#
loop_
_entity_poly.entity_id
_entity_poly.type
_entity_poly.pdbx_seq_one_letter_code
_entity_poly.pdbx_strand_id
1 'polypeptide(L)'
;EPQYSNTASRICDYPTNDTRDIIGEALRGLSSIWREGYRYAKAGVMLGDFYQSGVTQFDMFSEQQPRANADALMAALDAINRSGKGKVWFAGQGDRDSAWQMKRQMLSPRYTTR
;
A
#
# COMPACT_ATOMS: atom_id res chain seq x y z
N GLU A 1 2.96 28.03 9.65
CA GLU A 1 2.40 27.60 8.35
C GLU A 1 1.02 26.98 8.59
N PRO A 2 0.06 27.13 7.68
CA PRO A 2 -1.27 26.56 7.84
C PRO A 2 -1.20 25.02 7.78
N GLN A 3 -1.83 24.37 8.76
CA GLN A 3 -1.84 22.91 8.89
C GLN A 3 -3.06 22.33 8.18
N TYR A 4 -2.87 21.24 7.45
CA TYR A 4 -3.94 20.51 6.77
C TYR A 4 -3.89 19.03 7.12
N SER A 5 -5.04 18.49 7.51
CA SER A 5 -5.25 17.07 7.76
C SER A 5 -6.59 16.66 7.17
N ASN A 6 -6.61 15.53 6.47
CA ASN A 6 -7.82 14.95 5.91
C ASN A 6 -7.63 13.44 5.69
N THR A 7 -8.74 12.74 5.49
CA THR A 7 -8.78 11.30 5.25
C THR A 7 -9.77 11.01 4.12
N ALA A 8 -9.42 10.08 3.24
CA ALA A 8 -10.34 9.52 2.26
C ALA A 8 -10.42 8.00 2.42
N SER A 9 -11.61 7.44 2.28
CA SER A 9 -11.85 6.00 2.19
C SER A 9 -12.34 5.65 0.79
N ARG A 10 -11.91 4.49 0.30
CA ARG A 10 -12.36 3.90 -0.96
C ARG A 10 -12.57 2.41 -0.74
N ILE A 11 -13.59 1.88 -1.38
CA ILE A 11 -13.90 0.45 -1.37
C ILE A 11 -13.33 -0.10 -2.68
N CYS A 12 -12.63 -1.23 -2.60
CA CYS A 12 -12.15 -1.93 -3.80
C CYS A 12 -13.33 -2.65 -4.45
N ASP A 13 -13.38 -2.66 -5.78
CA ASP A 13 -14.49 -3.29 -6.54
C ASP A 13 -14.59 -4.80 -6.26
N TYR A 14 -13.45 -5.42 -5.92
CA TYR A 14 -13.35 -6.78 -5.44
C TYR A 14 -12.29 -6.88 -4.33
N PRO A 15 -12.42 -7.84 -3.40
CA PRO A 15 -11.37 -8.16 -2.45
C PRO A 15 -10.10 -8.59 -3.20
N THR A 16 -9.03 -7.81 -3.04
CA THR A 16 -7.75 -8.01 -3.74
C THR A 16 -6.57 -8.04 -2.79
N ASN A 17 -5.60 -8.89 -3.10
CA ASN A 17 -4.27 -8.92 -2.47
C ASN A 17 -3.19 -8.32 -3.39
N ASP A 18 -3.56 -7.83 -4.58
CA ASP A 18 -2.61 -7.28 -5.55
C ASP A 18 -2.20 -5.87 -5.12
N THR A 19 -0.92 -5.72 -4.78
CA THR A 19 -0.32 -4.43 -4.39
C THR A 19 -0.52 -3.35 -5.45
N ARG A 20 -0.60 -3.70 -6.73
CA ARG A 20 -0.79 -2.73 -7.82
C ARG A 20 -2.17 -2.08 -7.77
N ASP A 21 -3.20 -2.86 -7.49
CA ASP A 21 -4.58 -2.38 -7.39
C ASP A 21 -4.74 -1.55 -6.11
N ILE A 22 -4.15 -2.00 -4.99
CA ILE A 22 -4.12 -1.26 -3.73
C ILE A 22 -3.43 0.10 -3.88
N ILE A 23 -2.28 0.15 -4.56
CA ILE A 23 -1.58 1.42 -4.84
C ILE A 23 -2.44 2.34 -5.71
N GLY A 24 -3.10 1.78 -6.73
CA GLY A 24 -4.01 2.52 -7.60
C GLY A 24 -5.15 3.19 -6.82
N GLU A 25 -5.85 2.43 -5.97
CA GLU A 25 -6.92 2.97 -5.14
C GLU A 25 -6.42 3.98 -4.10
N ALA A 26 -5.26 3.73 -3.50
CA ALA A 26 -4.65 4.68 -2.55
C ALA A 26 -4.30 6.03 -3.24
N LEU A 27 -3.77 6.00 -4.45
CA LEU A 27 -3.46 7.22 -5.23
C LEU A 27 -4.73 7.97 -5.64
N ARG A 28 -5.79 7.24 -6.03
CA ARG A 28 -7.11 7.85 -6.32
C ARG A 28 -7.77 8.42 -5.07
N GLY A 29 -7.53 7.85 -3.90
CA GLY A 29 -7.96 8.41 -2.61
C GLY A 29 -7.15 9.65 -2.24
N LEU A 30 -5.85 9.64 -2.50
CA LEU A 30 -4.98 10.79 -2.25
C LEU A 30 -5.36 11.98 -3.13
N SER A 31 -5.67 11.76 -4.41
CA SER A 31 -6.02 12.85 -5.34
C SER A 31 -7.30 13.59 -4.95
N SER A 32 -8.23 12.96 -4.23
CA SER A 32 -9.47 13.61 -3.79
C SER A 32 -9.29 14.54 -2.58
N ILE A 33 -8.26 14.30 -1.76
CA ILE A 33 -7.96 15.10 -0.56
C ILE A 33 -6.70 15.96 -0.72
N TRP A 34 -6.06 15.91 -1.88
CA TRP A 34 -4.88 16.70 -2.17
C TRP A 34 -5.23 18.18 -2.29
N ARG A 35 -4.42 19.05 -1.69
CA ARG A 35 -4.53 20.50 -1.77
C ARG A 35 -3.15 21.09 -2.01
N GLU A 36 -3.02 21.84 -3.10
CA GLU A 36 -1.82 22.61 -3.39
C GLU A 36 -1.59 23.70 -2.33
N GLY A 37 -0.33 24.08 -2.13
CA GLY A 37 0.05 25.12 -1.16
C GLY A 37 0.21 24.63 0.29
N TYR A 38 -0.05 23.36 0.58
CA TYR A 38 0.18 22.77 1.91
C TYR A 38 1.39 21.83 1.91
N ARG A 39 2.14 21.86 3.02
CA ARG A 39 3.23 20.90 3.28
C ARG A 39 2.68 19.72 4.07
N TYR A 40 2.75 18.53 3.47
CA TYR A 40 2.31 17.30 4.11
C TYR A 40 3.44 16.67 4.94
N ALA A 41 3.17 16.37 6.21
CA ALA A 41 4.17 15.77 7.11
C ALA A 41 4.18 14.24 7.07
N LYS A 42 3.01 13.61 6.91
CA LYS A 42 2.84 12.15 6.91
C LYS A 42 1.57 11.77 6.16
N ALA A 43 1.62 10.63 5.47
CA ALA A 43 0.45 9.92 4.97
C ALA A 43 0.46 8.48 5.51
N GLY A 44 -0.73 7.89 5.63
CA GLY A 44 -0.90 6.50 6.03
C GLY A 44 -2.01 5.86 5.20
N VAL A 45 -1.85 4.58 4.89
CA VAL A 45 -2.87 3.76 4.23
C VAL A 45 -3.34 2.72 5.24
N MET A 46 -4.66 2.61 5.42
CA MET A 46 -5.28 1.61 6.26
C MET A 46 -6.11 0.69 5.37
N LEU A 47 -5.83 -0.61 5.45
CA LEU A 47 -6.64 -1.64 4.80
C LEU A 47 -7.62 -2.19 5.83
N GLY A 48 -8.86 -2.40 5.41
CA GLY A 48 -9.93 -2.95 6.22
C GLY A 48 -10.78 -3.90 5.39
N ASP A 49 -11.75 -4.54 6.04
CA ASP A 49 -12.66 -5.53 5.43
C ASP A 49 -11.92 -6.70 4.76
N PHE A 50 -11.28 -7.53 5.58
CA PHE A 50 -10.48 -8.66 5.12
C PHE A 50 -11.35 -9.90 4.90
N TYR A 51 -11.15 -10.56 3.77
CA TYR A 51 -11.83 -11.80 3.39
C TYR A 51 -10.85 -12.98 3.42
N GLN A 52 -11.38 -14.19 3.62
CA GLN A 52 -10.60 -15.41 3.46
C GLN A 52 -10.32 -15.65 1.97
N SER A 53 -9.08 -16.05 1.66
CA SER A 53 -8.67 -16.38 0.30
C SER A 53 -9.54 -17.53 -0.25
N GLY A 54 -10.09 -17.36 -1.46
CA GLY A 54 -10.92 -18.37 -2.14
C GLY A 54 -12.43 -18.25 -1.92
N VAL A 55 -12.90 -17.32 -1.07
CA VAL A 55 -14.34 -17.07 -0.87
C VAL A 55 -14.70 -15.72 -1.50
N THR A 56 -14.46 -15.59 -2.80
CA THR A 56 -14.76 -14.35 -3.54
C THR A 56 -15.72 -14.67 -4.68
N GLN A 57 -16.98 -14.34 -4.47
CA GLN A 57 -17.97 -14.32 -5.54
C GLN A 57 -17.80 -13.00 -6.30
N PHE A 58 -17.36 -13.10 -7.56
CA PHE A 58 -17.33 -11.94 -8.45
C PHE A 58 -18.76 -11.54 -8.79
N ASP A 59 -18.98 -10.23 -8.93
CA ASP A 59 -20.23 -9.74 -9.47
C ASP A 59 -20.35 -10.18 -10.94
N MET A 60 -21.54 -10.65 -11.33
CA MET A 60 -21.77 -11.18 -12.68
C MET A 60 -21.63 -10.09 -13.75
N PHE A 61 -21.74 -8.82 -13.35
CA PHE A 61 -21.64 -7.64 -14.21
C PHE A 61 -20.40 -6.80 -13.96
N SER A 62 -19.47 -7.23 -13.09
CA SER A 62 -18.22 -6.47 -12.90
C SER A 62 -17.35 -6.56 -14.15
N GLU A 63 -17.09 -5.42 -14.79
CA GLU A 63 -16.12 -5.32 -15.89
C GLU A 63 -14.67 -5.47 -15.40
N GLN A 64 -14.41 -5.16 -14.13
CA GLN A 64 -13.11 -5.28 -13.51
C GLN A 64 -12.88 -6.69 -12.97
N GLN A 65 -12.17 -7.50 -13.76
CA GLN A 65 -11.67 -8.80 -13.31
C GLN A 65 -10.28 -8.69 -12.68
N PRO A 66 -9.92 -9.61 -11.76
CA PRO A 66 -8.56 -9.73 -11.27
C PRO A 66 -7.59 -9.88 -12.44
N ARG A 67 -6.42 -9.23 -12.32
CA ARG A 67 -5.38 -9.34 -13.34
C ARG A 67 -4.93 -10.79 -13.49
N ALA A 68 -4.73 -11.23 -14.73
CA ALA A 68 -4.18 -12.55 -14.99
C ALA A 68 -2.83 -12.73 -14.27
N ASN A 69 -2.65 -13.89 -13.62
CA ASN A 69 -1.45 -14.26 -12.86
C ASN A 69 -1.09 -13.32 -11.69
N ALA A 70 -2.04 -12.55 -11.16
CA ALA A 70 -1.80 -11.69 -9.99
C ALA A 70 -1.23 -12.48 -8.80
N ASP A 71 -1.85 -13.61 -8.44
CA ASP A 71 -1.40 -14.43 -7.31
C ASP A 71 0.02 -14.98 -7.50
N ALA A 72 0.34 -15.48 -8.70
CA ALA A 72 1.67 -16.01 -9.00
C ALA A 72 2.75 -14.93 -8.93
N LEU A 73 2.44 -13.72 -9.41
CA LEU A 73 3.35 -12.58 -9.31
C LEU A 73 3.56 -12.15 -7.87
N MET A 74 2.48 -12.02 -7.09
CA MET A 74 2.55 -11.63 -5.68
C MET A 74 3.33 -12.67 -4.86
N ALA A 75 3.11 -13.96 -5.11
CA ALA A 75 3.87 -15.03 -4.48
C ALA A 75 5.37 -14.98 -4.83
N ALA A 76 5.71 -14.72 -6.09
CA ALA A 76 7.10 -14.56 -6.52
C ALA A 76 7.77 -13.34 -5.86
N LEU A 77 7.06 -12.21 -5.81
CA LEU A 77 7.55 -10.99 -5.18
C LEU A 77 7.81 -11.21 -3.68
N ASP A 78 6.88 -11.87 -2.99
CA ASP A 78 7.00 -12.21 -1.57
C ASP A 78 8.14 -13.20 -1.31
N ALA A 79 8.30 -14.20 -2.19
CA ALA A 79 9.41 -15.15 -2.09
C ALA A 79 10.76 -14.44 -2.19
N ILE A 80 10.90 -13.51 -3.15
CA ILE A 80 12.11 -12.71 -3.31
C ILE A 80 12.34 -11.85 -2.06
N ASN A 81 11.32 -11.12 -1.61
CA ASN A 81 11.41 -10.22 -0.45
C ASN A 81 11.70 -10.97 0.87
N ARG A 82 11.25 -12.22 1.00
CA ARG A 82 11.51 -13.08 2.17
C ARG A 82 12.87 -13.77 2.11
N SER A 83 13.44 -13.97 0.92
CA SER A 83 14.73 -14.65 0.74
C SER A 83 15.92 -13.91 1.35
N GLY A 84 15.79 -12.61 1.64
CA GLY A 84 16.83 -11.78 2.25
C GLY A 84 18.02 -11.43 1.34
N LYS A 85 18.08 -12.00 0.12
CA LYS A 85 19.14 -11.73 -0.87
C LYS A 85 18.93 -10.43 -1.65
N GLY A 86 17.74 -9.85 -1.56
CA GLY A 86 17.36 -8.62 -2.22
C GLY A 86 15.93 -8.25 -1.84
N LYS A 87 15.56 -6.99 -2.07
CA LYS A 87 14.17 -6.53 -1.97
C LYS A 87 13.76 -5.99 -3.32
N VAL A 88 12.55 -6.31 -3.74
CA VAL A 88 11.94 -5.75 -4.96
C VAL A 88 10.78 -4.86 -4.51
N TRP A 89 10.70 -3.68 -5.12
CA TRP A 89 9.66 -2.70 -4.86
C TRP A 89 9.14 -2.13 -6.17
N PHE A 90 7.96 -1.52 -6.11
CA PHE A 90 7.39 -0.84 -7.27
C PHE A 90 8.10 0.49 -7.51
N ALA A 91 8.31 0.84 -8.78
CA ALA A 91 9.06 2.02 -9.20
C ALA A 91 8.54 3.35 -8.62
N GLY A 92 7.27 3.42 -8.22
CA GLY A 92 6.66 4.58 -7.58
C GLY A 92 6.94 4.76 -6.08
N GLN A 93 7.60 3.78 -5.44
CA GLN A 93 7.87 3.82 -3.99
C GLN A 93 9.00 4.79 -3.59
N GLY A 94 9.80 5.25 -4.57
CA GLY A 94 11.01 6.05 -4.33
C GLY A 94 12.16 5.23 -3.75
N ASP A 95 13.37 5.78 -3.82
CA ASP A 95 14.55 5.14 -3.23
C ASP A 95 14.51 5.22 -1.70
N ARG A 96 14.78 4.11 -1.02
CA ARG A 96 14.90 4.07 0.45
C ARG A 96 16.12 4.85 0.94
N ASP A 97 17.13 5.06 0.10
CA ASP A 97 18.32 5.87 0.42
C ASP A 97 18.09 7.37 0.28
N SER A 98 16.86 7.80 -0.03
CA SER A 98 16.52 9.22 -0.04
C SER A 98 16.57 9.81 1.38
N ALA A 99 16.99 11.07 1.48
CA ALA A 99 17.10 11.88 2.70
C ALA A 99 15.79 12.02 3.53
N TRP A 100 14.70 11.41 3.08
CA TRP A 100 13.36 11.40 3.67
C TRP A 100 13.04 10.13 4.46
N GLN A 101 14.05 9.51 5.08
CA GLN A 101 13.80 8.42 6.02
C GLN A 101 13.14 8.95 7.30
N MET A 102 12.23 8.14 7.87
CA MET A 102 11.65 8.39 9.18
C MET A 102 12.78 8.63 10.21
N LYS A 103 12.76 9.76 10.91
CA LYS A 103 13.77 10.12 11.92
C LYS A 103 13.63 9.21 13.14
N ARG A 104 14.37 8.11 13.16
CA ARG A 104 14.29 7.02 14.16
C ARG A 104 15.33 7.11 15.28
N GLN A 105 15.93 8.29 15.50
CA GLN A 105 17.03 8.48 16.47
C GLN A 105 16.65 8.16 17.93
N MET A 106 15.36 8.11 18.25
CA MET A 106 14.83 7.79 19.59
C MET A 106 14.19 6.39 19.67
N LEU A 107 14.38 5.54 18.67
CA LEU A 107 13.83 4.18 18.70
C LEU A 107 14.61 3.33 19.71
N SER A 108 13.94 2.75 20.70
CA SER A 108 14.58 1.86 21.66
C SER A 108 15.09 0.59 20.96
N PRO A 109 16.21 -0.02 21.40
CA PRO A 109 16.83 -1.15 20.70
C PRO A 109 16.05 -2.48 20.74
N ARG A 110 14.75 -2.47 21.10
CA ARG A 110 13.87 -3.66 21.14
C ARG A 110 14.45 -4.84 21.95
N TYR A 111 15.00 -4.56 23.12
CA TYR A 111 15.67 -5.57 23.96
C TYR A 111 14.76 -6.72 24.44
N THR A 112 13.44 -6.59 24.38
CA THR A 112 12.49 -7.53 25.02
C THR A 112 11.50 -8.20 24.08
N THR A 113 11.52 -7.94 22.77
CA THR A 113 10.60 -8.57 21.82
C THR A 113 11.32 -8.91 20.52
N ARG A 114 11.70 -10.19 20.41
CA ARG A 114 12.28 -10.81 19.22
C ARG A 114 11.23 -11.63 18.48
#